data_AF-A0A377JIE9-F1
#
_entry.id   AF-A0A377JIE9-F1
#
_cell.length_a   1.000
_cell.length_b   1.000
_cell.length_c   1.000
_cell.angle_alpha   90.00
_cell.angle_beta   90.00
_cell.angle_gamma   90.00
#
_symmetry.space_group_name_H-M   'P 1'
#
loop_
_entity.id
_entity.type
_entity.pdbx_description
1 polymer ?
#
loop_
_entity_poly.entity_id
_entity_poly.type
_entity_poly.pdbx_seq_one_letter_code
_entity_poly.pdbx_strand_id
1 'polypeptide(L)'
;MVMKYLPFSVIESRWFDEGNDTVKSVFESIASIHCNNSDAFLHHSFSEKNSLKIAFENCSKDKKTEVIYLATHGNSKVIGPDEVDISRTELRNIISKVNTRKTIKGLFLGTCETGNEGIARYLLEDKTTNLEWVAGYNSTIDWIDGTAMDMIFFSKLATQYNKNKTRKKINFLQEKWLI
;
A
#
# COMPACT_ATOMS: atom_id res chain seq x y z
N MET A 1 -23.11 6.28 1.67
CA MET A 1 -23.02 4.85 1.31
C MET A 1 -21.63 4.38 1.64
N VAL A 2 -21.52 3.34 2.46
CA VAL A 2 -20.25 2.78 2.94
C VAL A 2 -19.52 2.10 1.77
N MET A 3 -18.19 2.17 1.72
CA MET A 3 -17.39 1.51 0.68
C MET A 3 -17.59 -0.02 0.78
N LYS A 4 -17.52 -0.79 -0.33
CA LYS A 4 -17.63 -2.27 -0.23
C LYS A 4 -16.27 -2.92 0.04
N TYR A 5 -15.20 -2.28 -0.43
CA TYR A 5 -13.81 -2.72 -0.30
C TYR A 5 -12.93 -1.49 -0.08
N LEU A 6 -11.88 -1.62 0.73
CA LEU A 6 -10.78 -0.67 0.73
C LEU A 6 -10.03 -0.77 -0.60
N PRO A 7 -9.57 0.35 -1.17
CA PRO A 7 -8.72 0.33 -2.35
C PRO A 7 -7.24 0.08 -1.97
N PHE A 8 -7.01 -0.50 -0.80
CA PHE A 8 -5.70 -0.72 -0.21
C PHE A 8 -5.45 -2.21 -0.11
N SER A 9 -4.22 -2.63 -0.36
CA SER A 9 -3.74 -3.97 -0.06
C SER A 9 -2.48 -3.89 0.77
N VAL A 10 -2.34 -4.82 1.70
CA VAL A 10 -1.22 -4.91 2.64
C VAL A 10 -0.31 -6.04 2.19
N ILE A 11 0.97 -5.72 2.02
CA ILE A 11 2.03 -6.70 1.85
C ILE A 11 2.97 -6.54 3.04
N GLU A 12 3.15 -7.60 3.82
CA GLU A 12 3.83 -7.55 5.12
C GLU A 12 4.92 -8.62 5.23
N SER A 13 6.08 -8.28 5.78
CA SER A 13 7.07 -9.27 6.22
C SER A 13 6.93 -9.55 7.71
N ARG A 14 7.63 -10.58 8.18
CA ARG A 14 7.81 -10.78 9.62
C ARG A 14 8.59 -9.60 10.23
N TRP A 15 8.20 -9.20 11.45
CA TRP A 15 8.84 -8.10 12.19
C TRP A 15 9.82 -8.58 13.28
N PHE A 16 9.57 -9.73 13.90
CA PHE A 16 10.40 -10.22 15.00
C PHE A 16 10.57 -11.74 14.91
N ASP A 17 11.67 -12.27 15.42
CA ASP A 17 11.97 -13.70 15.48
C ASP A 17 10.98 -14.49 16.34
N GLU A 18 10.42 -13.84 17.34
CA GLU A 18 9.40 -14.36 18.24
C GLU A 18 8.13 -13.53 18.11
N GLY A 19 6.97 -14.18 18.14
CA GLY A 19 5.68 -13.51 17.99
C GLY A 19 5.17 -13.44 16.54
N ASN A 20 3.95 -12.91 16.43
CA ASN A 20 3.16 -12.76 15.21
C ASN A 20 2.65 -11.33 15.08
N ASP A 21 3.43 -10.35 15.53
CA ASP A 21 3.14 -8.94 15.41
C ASP A 21 2.79 -8.61 13.96
N THR A 22 1.68 -7.91 13.77
CA THR A 22 1.11 -7.70 12.44
C THR A 22 0.34 -6.39 12.39
N VAL A 23 0.55 -5.66 11.30
CA VAL A 23 -0.24 -4.48 10.93
C VAL A 23 -1.61 -4.87 10.38
N LYS A 24 -1.89 -6.16 10.11
CA LYS A 24 -3.16 -6.63 9.55
C LYS A 24 -4.37 -6.18 10.38
N SER A 25 -4.26 -6.28 11.71
CA SER A 25 -5.32 -5.91 12.65
C SER A 25 -5.73 -4.42 12.55
N VAL A 26 -4.77 -3.55 12.20
CA VAL A 26 -5.04 -2.13 11.92
C VAL A 26 -5.90 -1.98 10.68
N PHE A 27 -5.57 -2.68 9.60
CA PHE A 27 -6.34 -2.62 8.36
C PHE A 27 -7.70 -3.30 8.48
N GLU A 28 -7.83 -4.35 9.28
CA GLU A 28 -9.13 -4.95 9.65
C GLU A 28 -10.02 -3.95 10.38
N SER A 29 -9.43 -3.14 11.27
CA SER A 29 -10.15 -2.07 11.99
C SER A 29 -10.61 -0.97 11.04
N ILE A 30 -9.73 -0.50 10.15
CA ILE A 30 -10.06 0.50 9.11
C ILE A 30 -11.15 -0.03 8.17
N ALA A 31 -11.03 -1.28 7.72
CA ALA A 31 -11.99 -1.94 6.85
C ALA A 31 -13.36 -2.10 7.54
N SER A 32 -13.38 -2.46 8.82
CA SER A 32 -14.62 -2.55 9.60
C SER A 32 -15.35 -1.21 9.66
N ILE A 33 -14.62 -0.11 9.92
CA ILE A 33 -15.18 1.24 10.00
C ILE A 33 -15.67 1.75 8.64
N HIS A 34 -14.88 1.57 7.58
CA HIS A 34 -15.14 2.18 6.27
C HIS A 34 -15.88 1.27 5.28
N CYS A 35 -15.95 -0.03 5.56
CA CYS A 35 -16.55 -1.04 4.70
C CYS A 35 -17.60 -1.91 5.38
N ASN A 36 -17.77 -1.82 6.70
CA ASN A 36 -18.62 -2.72 7.48
C ASN A 36 -18.29 -4.21 7.22
N ASN A 37 -17.00 -4.49 7.00
CA ASN A 37 -16.42 -5.80 6.74
C ASN A 37 -14.91 -5.74 7.03
N SER A 38 -14.42 -6.50 7.99
CA SER A 38 -12.99 -6.55 8.34
C SER A 38 -12.11 -7.09 7.21
N ASP A 39 -12.66 -7.95 6.34
CA ASP A 39 -11.91 -8.65 5.28
C ASP A 39 -11.98 -7.92 3.94
N ALA A 40 -12.34 -6.63 3.96
CA ALA A 40 -12.58 -5.82 2.77
C ALA A 40 -11.29 -5.31 2.09
N PHE A 41 -10.17 -6.02 2.23
CA PHE A 41 -8.86 -5.73 1.63
C PHE A 41 -8.06 -7.01 1.40
N LEU A 42 -6.98 -6.97 0.60
CA LEU A 42 -6.05 -8.10 0.50
C LEU A 42 -4.90 -7.93 1.47
N HIS A 43 -4.53 -9.01 2.15
CA HIS A 43 -3.33 -9.12 2.98
C HIS A 43 -2.47 -10.26 2.45
N HIS A 44 -1.19 -9.99 2.26
CA HIS A 44 -0.19 -10.96 1.85
C HIS A 44 1.02 -10.88 2.76
N SER A 45 1.47 -12.02 3.27
CA SER A 45 2.79 -12.13 3.89
C SER A 45 3.85 -12.47 2.84
N PHE A 46 5.09 -12.00 3.05
CA PHE A 46 6.24 -12.43 2.27
C PHE A 46 7.45 -12.70 3.17
N SER A 47 8.27 -13.66 2.77
CA SER A 47 9.50 -14.05 3.49
C SER A 47 10.74 -14.03 2.60
N GLU A 48 10.56 -13.94 1.29
CA GLU A 48 11.63 -13.91 0.29
C GLU A 48 11.20 -13.13 -0.96
N LYS A 49 12.17 -12.75 -1.79
CA LYS A 49 11.94 -11.86 -2.95
C LYS A 49 10.88 -12.40 -3.91
N ASN A 50 10.83 -13.70 -4.17
CA ASN A 50 9.83 -14.24 -5.10
C ASN A 50 8.42 -14.24 -4.47
N SER A 51 8.27 -14.51 -3.18
CA SER A 51 7.01 -14.32 -2.46
C SER A 51 6.53 -12.85 -2.47
N LEU A 52 7.43 -11.87 -2.35
CA LEU A 52 7.10 -10.44 -2.51
C LEU A 52 6.56 -10.15 -3.90
N LYS A 53 7.23 -10.67 -4.94
CA LYS A 53 6.80 -10.51 -6.33
C LYS A 53 5.41 -11.10 -6.56
N ILE A 54 5.14 -12.29 -6.01
CA ILE A 54 3.82 -12.95 -6.11
C ILE A 54 2.74 -12.09 -5.43
N ALA A 55 3.02 -11.52 -4.25
CA ALA A 55 2.09 -10.63 -3.55
C ALA A 55 1.75 -9.39 -4.39
N PHE A 56 2.76 -8.74 -4.98
CA PHE A 56 2.56 -7.61 -5.90
C PHE A 56 1.77 -8.00 -7.15
N GLU A 57 2.02 -9.18 -7.73
CA GLU A 57 1.29 -9.68 -8.89
C GLU A 57 -0.19 -9.96 -8.57
N ASN A 58 -0.49 -10.50 -7.39
CA ASN A 58 -1.86 -10.71 -6.95
C ASN A 58 -2.58 -9.37 -6.74
N CYS A 59 -1.92 -8.42 -6.08
CA CYS A 59 -2.43 -7.07 -5.90
C CYS A 59 -2.69 -6.36 -7.23
N SER A 60 -1.79 -6.48 -8.22
CA SER A 60 -1.96 -5.81 -9.52
C SER A 60 -3.09 -6.41 -10.37
N LYS A 61 -3.39 -7.70 -10.19
CA LYS A 61 -4.52 -8.39 -10.84
C LYS A 61 -5.86 -8.05 -10.20
N ASP A 62 -5.87 -7.69 -8.92
CA ASP A 62 -7.07 -7.25 -8.24
C ASP A 62 -7.52 -5.87 -8.74
N LYS A 63 -8.79 -5.78 -9.16
CA LYS A 63 -9.35 -4.55 -9.74
C LYS A 63 -9.68 -3.48 -8.69
N LYS A 64 -9.57 -3.80 -7.41
CA LYS A 64 -9.93 -2.91 -6.30
C LYS A 64 -8.69 -2.24 -5.71
N THR A 65 -7.56 -2.94 -5.73
CA THR A 65 -6.28 -2.45 -5.20
C THR A 65 -5.77 -1.28 -6.04
N GLU A 66 -5.78 -0.09 -5.45
CA GLU A 66 -5.16 1.13 -6.00
C GLU A 66 -3.93 1.56 -5.22
N VAL A 67 -3.77 1.11 -3.97
CA VAL A 67 -2.64 1.46 -3.10
C VAL A 67 -2.09 0.19 -2.46
N ILE A 68 -0.77 0.04 -2.47
CA ILE A 68 -0.09 -0.98 -1.68
C ILE A 68 0.55 -0.32 -0.47
N TYR A 69 0.26 -0.85 0.71
CA TYR A 69 1.04 -0.63 1.92
C TYR A 69 2.04 -1.78 2.06
N LEU A 70 3.33 -1.45 1.97
CA LEU A 70 4.43 -2.40 2.09
C LEU A 70 5.07 -2.26 3.47
N ALA A 71 4.71 -3.15 4.38
CA ALA A 71 5.12 -3.15 5.79
C ALA A 71 6.26 -4.16 5.98
N THR A 72 7.48 -3.69 6.20
CA THR A 72 8.64 -4.57 6.35
C THR A 72 9.79 -3.82 7.02
N HIS A 73 10.84 -4.53 7.42
CA HIS A 73 12.08 -3.87 7.83
C HIS A 73 12.80 -3.27 6.63
N GLY A 74 13.68 -2.32 6.94
CA GLY A 74 14.49 -1.70 5.91
C GLY A 74 15.31 -0.55 6.43
N ASN A 75 16.03 0.05 5.50
CA ASN A 75 16.84 1.24 5.69
C ASN A 75 16.90 2.02 4.37
N SER A 76 17.75 3.03 4.29
CA SER A 76 17.95 3.86 3.10
C SER A 76 18.38 3.12 1.82
N LYS A 77 18.77 1.83 1.89
CA LYS A 77 19.28 1.04 0.76
C LYS A 77 18.39 -0.16 0.39
N VAL A 78 17.87 -0.87 1.38
CA VAL A 78 17.21 -2.17 1.21
C VAL A 78 15.96 -2.28 2.08
N ILE A 79 15.07 -3.18 1.68
CA ILE A 79 13.89 -3.60 2.43
C ILE A 79 13.84 -5.12 2.53
N GLY A 80 13.11 -5.66 3.50
CA GLY A 80 12.85 -7.09 3.62
C GLY A 80 12.94 -7.57 5.06
N PRO A 81 12.48 -8.81 5.35
CA PRO A 81 12.70 -9.45 6.65
C PRO A 81 14.18 -9.75 6.88
N ASP A 82 14.51 -10.22 8.08
CA ASP A 82 15.88 -10.61 8.42
C ASP A 82 16.49 -11.57 7.39
N GLU A 83 17.77 -11.35 7.09
CA GLU A 83 18.56 -12.08 6.08
C GLU A 83 18.10 -11.92 4.61
N VAL A 84 17.11 -11.08 4.33
CA VAL A 84 16.58 -10.84 2.97
C VAL A 84 16.71 -9.38 2.59
N ASP A 85 17.71 -9.08 1.76
CA ASP A 85 17.90 -7.75 1.19
C ASP A 85 17.21 -7.63 -0.18
N ILE A 86 16.26 -6.71 -0.28
CA ILE A 86 15.64 -6.31 -1.55
C ILE A 86 15.98 -4.85 -1.79
N SER A 87 16.82 -4.60 -2.79
CA SER A 87 17.20 -3.25 -3.16
C SER A 87 16.04 -2.47 -3.80
N ARG A 88 16.13 -1.13 -3.77
CA ARG A 88 15.20 -0.25 -4.49
C ARG A 88 15.08 -0.57 -5.98
N THR A 89 16.16 -1.04 -6.62
CA THR A 89 16.17 -1.45 -8.03
C THR A 89 15.31 -2.69 -8.24
N GLU A 90 15.42 -3.67 -7.34
CA GLU A 90 14.64 -4.90 -7.40
C GLU A 90 13.17 -4.64 -7.13
N LEU A 91 12.86 -3.80 -6.13
CA LEU A 91 11.48 -3.37 -5.87
C LEU A 91 10.88 -2.68 -7.09
N ARG A 92 11.60 -1.72 -7.70
CA ARG A 92 11.16 -1.04 -8.92
C ARG A 92 10.88 -2.04 -10.04
N ASN A 93 11.80 -2.97 -10.28
CA ASN A 93 11.65 -3.98 -11.33
C ASN A 93 10.45 -4.91 -11.10
N ILE A 94 10.16 -5.26 -9.84
CA ILE A 94 8.94 -6.01 -9.48
C ILE A 94 7.70 -5.20 -9.88
N ILE A 95 7.61 -3.94 -9.45
CA ILE A 95 6.48 -3.06 -9.73
C ILE A 95 6.30 -2.85 -11.23
N SER A 96 7.36 -2.49 -11.95
CA SER A 96 7.35 -2.29 -13.40
C SER A 96 6.85 -3.51 -14.17
N LYS A 97 7.20 -4.71 -13.70
CA LYS A 97 6.80 -5.96 -14.33
C LYS A 97 5.33 -6.30 -14.08
N VAL A 98 4.81 -6.02 -12.87
CA VAL A 98 3.47 -6.47 -12.46
C VAL A 98 2.39 -5.42 -12.65
N ASN A 99 2.70 -4.12 -12.61
CA ASN A 99 1.74 -3.02 -12.65
C ASN A 99 1.47 -2.48 -14.06
N THR A 100 1.49 -3.36 -15.07
CA THR A 100 1.29 -2.97 -16.48
C THR A 100 -0.13 -2.47 -16.77
N ARG A 101 -1.10 -2.86 -15.93
CA ARG A 101 -2.51 -2.43 -16.01
C ARG A 101 -2.80 -1.10 -15.32
N LYS A 102 -1.78 -0.49 -14.69
CA LYS A 102 -1.91 0.80 -13.97
C LYS A 102 -2.99 0.77 -12.88
N THR A 103 -3.16 -0.39 -12.26
CA THR A 103 -4.13 -0.58 -11.18
C THR A 103 -3.59 0.02 -9.89
N ILE A 104 -2.33 -0.29 -9.57
CA ILE A 104 -1.63 0.26 -8.41
C ILE A 104 -1.15 1.67 -8.77
N LYS A 105 -1.69 2.68 -8.09
CA LYS A 105 -1.34 4.09 -8.26
C LYS A 105 -0.44 4.59 -7.14
N GLY A 106 -0.63 4.05 -5.95
CA GLY A 106 0.08 4.46 -4.75
C GLY A 106 0.93 3.35 -4.16
N LEU A 107 2.10 3.71 -3.66
CA LEU A 107 2.91 2.86 -2.80
C LEU A 107 3.24 3.61 -1.51
N PHE A 108 2.81 3.06 -0.38
CA PHE A 108 3.26 3.50 0.93
C PHE A 108 4.28 2.50 1.47
N LEU A 109 5.49 2.98 1.71
CA LEU A 109 6.60 2.22 2.26
C LEU A 109 6.55 2.36 3.79
N GLY A 110 5.90 1.38 4.44
CA GLY A 110 5.91 1.20 5.90
C GLY A 110 7.24 0.63 6.35
N THR A 111 8.32 1.30 5.98
CA THR A 111 9.72 0.89 6.12
C THR A 111 10.54 2.07 6.61
N CYS A 112 11.52 1.82 7.47
CA CYS A 112 12.40 2.87 7.96
C CYS A 112 13.25 3.48 6.83
N GLU A 113 13.46 4.79 6.87
CA GLU A 113 14.32 5.57 5.95
C GLU A 113 13.99 5.54 4.44
N THR A 114 12.88 4.91 4.04
CA THR A 114 12.51 4.78 2.62
C THR A 114 11.68 5.96 2.07
N GLY A 115 11.11 6.78 2.95
CA GLY A 115 10.32 7.97 2.66
C GLY A 115 11.12 9.21 2.26
N ASN A 116 12.16 9.05 1.43
CA ASN A 116 13.01 10.16 0.99
C ASN A 116 12.79 10.48 -0.51
N GLU A 117 13.10 11.73 -0.89
CA GLU A 117 12.90 12.23 -2.26
C GLU A 117 13.67 11.39 -3.30
N GLY A 118 14.87 10.90 -2.96
CA GLY A 118 15.68 10.08 -3.84
C GLY A 118 14.99 8.77 -4.23
N ILE A 119 14.38 8.08 -3.27
CA ILE A 119 13.62 6.84 -3.51
C ILE A 119 12.31 7.15 -4.24
N ALA A 120 11.58 8.19 -3.82
CA ALA A 120 10.33 8.59 -4.49
C ALA A 120 10.58 8.90 -5.97
N ARG A 121 11.60 9.71 -6.27
CA ARG A 121 12.00 10.05 -7.65
C ARG A 121 12.42 8.80 -8.43
N TYR A 122 13.23 7.94 -7.83
CA TYR A 122 13.70 6.71 -8.46
C TYR A 122 12.57 5.76 -8.88
N LEU A 123 11.48 5.71 -8.11
CA LEU A 123 10.30 4.89 -8.39
C LEU A 123 9.31 5.59 -9.35
N LEU A 124 9.11 6.90 -9.21
CA LEU A 124 8.10 7.65 -9.97
C LEU A 124 8.57 8.06 -11.38
N GLU A 125 9.85 8.35 -11.58
CA GLU A 125 10.36 8.77 -12.89
C GLU A 125 10.43 7.62 -13.90
N ASP A 126 10.55 6.39 -13.43
CA ASP A 126 10.42 5.22 -14.28
C ASP A 126 8.95 4.98 -14.65
N LYS A 127 8.58 5.44 -15.85
CA LYS A 127 7.22 5.34 -16.38
C LYS A 127 6.67 3.91 -16.44
N THR A 128 7.52 2.89 -16.36
CA THR A 128 7.08 1.49 -16.36
C THR A 128 6.45 1.08 -15.03
N THR A 129 6.74 1.78 -13.92
CA THR A 129 6.12 1.50 -12.62
C THR A 129 4.65 1.88 -12.60
N ASN A 130 4.25 2.86 -13.42
CA ASN A 130 2.91 3.46 -13.45
C ASN A 130 2.41 3.98 -12.09
N LEU A 131 3.31 4.23 -11.14
CA LEU A 131 2.97 4.85 -9.87
C LEU A 131 2.69 6.35 -10.07
N GLU A 132 1.67 6.85 -9.38
CA GLU A 132 1.31 8.26 -9.33
C GLU A 132 1.87 8.93 -8.08
N TRP A 133 2.06 8.18 -6.99
CA TRP A 133 2.65 8.69 -5.76
C TRP A 133 3.35 7.60 -4.95
N VAL A 134 4.35 8.04 -4.16
CA VAL A 134 5.06 7.21 -3.18
C VAL A 134 5.14 7.99 -1.87
N ALA A 135 4.95 7.31 -0.74
CA ALA A 135 5.15 7.85 0.60
C ALA A 135 5.87 6.82 1.48
N GLY A 136 6.42 7.24 2.62
CA GLY A 136 7.06 6.36 3.61
C GLY A 136 7.74 7.15 4.72
N TYR A 137 8.50 6.47 5.58
CA TYR A 137 9.22 7.12 6.70
C TYR A 137 10.61 7.58 6.28
N ASN A 138 10.96 8.84 6.55
CA ASN A 138 12.29 9.37 6.23
C ASN A 138 13.36 9.07 7.31
N SER A 139 12.94 8.51 8.46
CA SER A 139 13.80 8.14 9.58
C SER A 139 13.41 6.76 10.10
N THR A 140 14.20 6.24 11.04
CA THR A 140 13.77 5.13 11.90
C THR A 140 12.59 5.57 12.77
N ILE A 141 11.67 4.64 13.02
CA ILE A 141 10.51 4.83 13.90
C ILE A 141 10.27 3.54 14.68
N ASP A 142 9.81 3.67 15.93
CA ASP A 142 9.35 2.52 16.72
C ASP A 142 8.15 1.84 16.03
N TRP A 143 8.07 0.52 16.14
CA TRP A 143 7.03 -0.26 15.45
C TRP A 143 5.61 0.14 15.87
N ILE A 144 5.37 0.41 17.16
CA ILE A 144 4.05 0.79 17.66
C ILE A 144 3.70 2.20 17.18
N ASP A 145 4.65 3.14 17.28
CA ASP A 145 4.45 4.52 16.85
C ASP A 145 4.19 4.60 15.33
N GLY A 146 4.99 3.89 14.53
CA GLY A 146 4.79 3.78 13.09
C GLY A 146 3.43 3.18 12.74
N THR A 147 3.08 2.06 13.38
CA THR A 147 1.78 1.41 13.17
C THR A 147 0.60 2.33 13.51
N ALA A 148 0.71 3.14 14.58
CA ALA A 148 -0.30 4.13 14.95
C ALA A 148 -0.41 5.26 13.92
N MET A 149 0.72 5.75 13.39
CA MET A 149 0.73 6.75 12.32
C MET A 149 0.11 6.21 11.03
N ASP A 150 0.45 4.97 10.65
CA ASP A 150 -0.12 4.27 9.51
C ASP A 150 -1.64 4.13 9.66
N MET A 151 -2.12 3.75 10.84
CA MET A 151 -3.56 3.69 11.13
C MET A 151 -4.26 5.02 10.83
N ILE A 152 -3.69 6.12 11.35
CA ILE A 152 -4.25 7.46 11.16
C ILE A 152 -4.24 7.83 9.67
N PHE A 153 -3.10 7.63 9.01
CA PHE A 153 -2.93 7.95 7.59
C PHE A 153 -3.95 7.19 6.72
N PHE A 154 -4.01 5.86 6.85
CA PHE A 154 -4.89 5.04 6.03
C PHE A 154 -6.37 5.24 6.34
N SER A 155 -6.75 5.51 7.59
CA SER A 155 -8.13 5.90 7.92
C SER A 155 -8.53 7.23 7.25
N LYS A 156 -7.64 8.24 7.28
CA LYS A 156 -7.88 9.51 6.57
C LYS A 156 -7.92 9.30 5.07
N LEU A 157 -7.03 8.50 4.50
CA LEU A 157 -7.02 8.17 3.08
C LEU A 157 -8.32 7.48 2.66
N ALA A 158 -8.80 6.48 3.41
CA ALA A 158 -10.08 5.80 3.16
C ALA A 158 -11.26 6.79 3.16
N THR A 159 -11.23 7.76 4.08
CA THR A 159 -12.22 8.84 4.12
C THR A 159 -12.19 9.67 2.82
N GLN A 160 -11.00 10.01 2.31
CA GLN A 160 -10.88 10.76 1.05
C GLN A 160 -11.37 9.96 -0.16
N TYR A 161 -11.05 8.67 -0.24
CA TYR A 161 -11.56 7.78 -1.29
C TYR A 161 -13.10 7.73 -1.29
N ASN A 162 -13.72 7.58 -0.12
CA ASN A 162 -15.17 7.60 0.03
C ASN A 162 -15.80 8.93 -0.45
N LYS A 163 -15.20 10.06 -0.07
CA LYS A 163 -15.66 11.40 -0.50
C LYS A 163 -15.53 11.56 -2.02
N ASN A 164 -14.40 11.19 -2.60
CA ASN A 164 -14.14 11.32 -4.04
C ASN A 164 -15.07 10.43 -4.87
N LYS A 165 -15.36 9.21 -4.42
CA LYS A 165 -16.32 8.32 -5.07
C LYS A 165 -17.74 8.91 -5.06
N THR A 166 -18.14 9.51 -3.94
CA THR A 166 -19.44 10.17 -3.80
C THR A 166 -19.55 11.37 -4.74
N ARG A 167 -18.52 12.23 -4.80
CA ARG A 167 -18.46 13.38 -5.73
C ARG A 167 -18.56 12.96 -7.19
N LYS A 168 -17.75 11.98 -7.63
CA LYS A 168 -17.80 11.47 -9.01
C LYS A 168 -19.20 10.95 -9.40
N LYS A 169 -19.90 10.28 -8.48
CA LYS A 169 -21.27 9.81 -8.72
C LYS A 169 -22.26 10.97 -8.87
N ILE A 170 -22.16 12.00 -8.02
CA ILE A 170 -23.03 13.19 -8.12
C ILE A 170 -22.83 13.87 -9.47
N ASN A 171 -21.59 14.10 -9.89
CA ASN A 171 -21.28 14.72 -11.17
C ASN A 171 -21.83 13.89 -12.34
N PHE A 172 -21.61 12.57 -12.33
CA PHE A 172 -22.13 11.67 -13.37
C PHE A 172 -23.66 11.67 -13.44
N LEU A 173 -24.35 11.74 -12.30
CA LEU A 173 -25.81 11.87 -12.29
C LEU A 173 -26.22 13.21 -12.89
N GLN A 174 -25.60 14.33 -12.46
CA GLN A 174 -25.89 15.66 -13.00
C GLN A 174 -25.72 15.73 -14.52
N GLU A 175 -24.64 15.17 -15.07
CA GLU A 175 -24.42 15.07 -16.52
C GLU A 175 -25.52 14.27 -17.23
N LYS A 176 -26.06 13.22 -16.60
CA LYS A 176 -27.15 12.40 -17.16
C LYS A 176 -28.53 13.06 -17.11
N TRP A 177 -28.77 13.98 -16.18
CA TRP A 177 -30.04 14.72 -16.07
C TRP A 177 -30.04 16.02 -16.89
N LEU A 178 -28.93 16.36 -17.55
CA LEU A 178 -28.79 17.48 -18.47
C LEU A 178 -28.94 17.07 -19.95
N ILE A 179 -29.45 15.86 -20.21
CA ILE A 179 -29.85 15.32 -21.52
C ILE A 179 -31.34 14.96 -21.43
#